data_AF-A0A392MQJ0-F1
#
_entry.id   AF-A0A392MQJ0-F1
#
_cell.length_a   1.000
_cell.length_b   1.000
_cell.length_c   1.000
_cell.angle_alpha   90.00
_cell.angle_beta   90.00
_cell.angle_gamma   90.00
#
_symmetry.space_group_name_H-M   'P 1'
#
loop_
_entity.id
_entity.type
_entity.pdbx_description
1 polymer ?
#
loop_
_entity_poly.entity_id
_entity_poly.type
_entity_poly.pdbx_seq_one_letter_code
_entity_poly.pdbx_strand_id
1 'polypeptide(L)'
;SSNPPFTSVELDHSDSGREGCTVTTLTITAEPKNWQNAIRVAVHEVRRLKEFGVTQGELTRYLDALLKDSEHLAAMIDNVSSVDNLDFIMESDALSHKVMDQRQGHESLLGVAGTVTLDEMQVSIGGMT
;
A
#
# COMPACT_ATOMS: atom_id res chain seq x y z
N SER A 1 -25.94 10.06 11.06
CA SER A 1 -26.59 8.97 10.31
C SER A 1 -25.49 8.09 9.77
N SER A 2 -25.46 6.81 10.16
CA SER A 2 -24.32 5.90 10.01
C SER A 2 -24.36 5.07 8.74
N ASN A 3 -25.07 5.53 7.70
CA ASN A 3 -25.27 4.77 6.48
C ASN A 3 -24.39 5.35 5.36
N PRO A 4 -23.14 4.89 5.20
CA PRO A 4 -22.26 5.38 4.14
C PRO A 4 -22.88 5.09 2.77
N PRO A 5 -22.61 5.94 1.76
CA PRO A 5 -23.12 5.71 0.40
C PRO A 5 -22.40 4.57 -0.35
N PHE A 6 -21.54 3.82 0.33
CA PHE A 6 -20.71 2.73 -0.19
C PHE A 6 -20.77 1.51 0.74
N THR A 7 -20.45 0.33 0.21
CA THR A 7 -20.43 -0.96 0.91
C THR A 7 -19.03 -1.44 1.24
N SER A 8 -18.02 -1.10 0.42
CA SER A 8 -16.61 -1.36 0.70
C SER A 8 -15.70 -0.29 0.10
N VAL A 9 -14.51 -0.15 0.69
CA VAL A 9 -13.41 0.70 0.20
C VAL A 9 -12.14 -0.13 0.27
N GLU A 10 -11.43 -0.20 -0.85
CA GLU A 10 -10.21 -0.97 -1.00
C GLU A 10 -9.15 -0.08 -1.66
N LEU A 11 -7.93 -0.11 -1.12
CA LEU A 11 -6.78 0.57 -1.71
C LEU A 11 -5.82 -0.51 -2.17
N ASP A 12 -5.56 -0.56 -3.47
CA ASP A 12 -4.61 -1.45 -4.10
C ASP A 12 -3.38 -0.66 -4.56
N HIS A 13 -2.20 -1.25 -4.38
CA HIS A 13 -0.94 -0.67 -4.81
C HIS A 13 -0.21 -1.68 -5.68
N SER A 14 -0.06 -1.36 -6.95
CA SER A 14 0.63 -2.17 -7.93
C SER A 14 1.91 -1.46 -8.34
N ASP A 15 3.06 -2.05 -8.00
CA ASP A 15 4.35 -1.61 -8.50
C ASP A 15 4.78 -2.56 -9.62
N SER A 16 4.50 -2.19 -10.87
CA SER A 16 4.82 -3.03 -12.02
C SER A 16 6.22 -2.70 -12.53
N GLY A 17 7.16 -3.58 -12.23
CA GLY A 17 8.50 -3.49 -12.77
C GLY A 17 8.53 -3.56 -14.30
N ARG A 18 7.64 -4.37 -14.90
CA ARG A 18 7.47 -4.48 -16.36
C ARG A 18 6.99 -3.17 -17.01
N GLU A 19 6.03 -2.49 -16.39
CA GLU A 19 5.46 -1.26 -16.94
C GLU A 19 6.28 -0.03 -16.54
N GLY A 20 7.26 -0.18 -15.64
CA GLY A 20 8.05 0.91 -15.09
C GLY A 20 7.17 1.95 -14.39
N CYS A 21 6.03 1.51 -13.85
CA CYS A 21 4.98 2.36 -13.35
C CYS A 21 4.39 1.79 -12.08
N THR A 22 4.17 2.68 -11.11
CA THR A 22 3.47 2.36 -9.88
C THR A 22 2.07 2.97 -9.94
N VAL A 23 1.05 2.14 -9.80
CA VAL A 23 -0.36 2.53 -9.85
C VAL A 23 -1.00 2.25 -8.50
N THR A 24 -1.53 3.28 -7.87
CA THR A 24 -2.35 3.14 -6.66
C THR A 24 -3.82 3.34 -7.04
N THR A 25 -4.66 2.34 -6.77
CA THR A 25 -6.08 2.34 -7.12
C THR A 25 -6.93 2.36 -5.87
N LEU A 26 -7.81 3.37 -5.75
CA LEU A 26 -8.85 3.40 -4.72
C LEU A 26 -10.17 2.90 -5.32
N THR A 27 -10.60 1.70 -4.92
CA THR A 27 -11.86 1.09 -5.32
C THR A 27 -12.91 1.34 -4.27
N ILE A 28 -14.05 1.91 -4.67
CA ILE A 28 -15.23 2.09 -3.80
C ILE A 28 -16.41 1.35 -4.40
N THR A 29 -16.91 0.35 -3.67
CA THR A 29 -18.11 -0.41 -4.05
C THR A 29 -19.34 0.24 -3.47
N ALA A 30 -20.41 0.38 -4.25
CA ALA A 30 -21.66 0.98 -3.80
C ALA A 30 -22.87 0.37 -4.52
N GLU A 31 -24.05 0.50 -3.92
CA GLU A 31 -25.29 0.18 -4.61
C GLU A 31 -25.45 1.06 -5.87
N PRO A 32 -26.01 0.54 -6.99
CA PRO A 32 -26.11 1.27 -8.25
C PRO A 32 -26.85 2.60 -8.19
N LYS A 33 -27.69 2.83 -7.17
CA LYS A 33 -28.39 4.12 -6.97
C LYS A 33 -27.54 5.18 -6.25
N ASN A 34 -26.43 4.77 -5.62
CA ASN A 34 -25.63 5.59 -4.72
C ASN A 34 -24.21 5.88 -5.25
N TRP A 35 -23.84 5.39 -6.44
CA TRP A 35 -22.47 5.52 -6.96
C TRP A 35 -21.97 6.97 -7.02
N GLN A 36 -22.83 7.95 -7.36
CA GLN A 36 -22.42 9.35 -7.37
C GLN A 36 -22.02 9.85 -5.98
N ASN A 37 -22.76 9.43 -4.95
CA ASN A 37 -22.47 9.80 -3.57
C ASN A 37 -21.21 9.09 -3.07
N ALA A 38 -20.99 7.83 -3.46
CA ALA A 38 -19.77 7.08 -3.16
C ALA A 38 -18.53 7.77 -3.73
N ILE A 39 -18.56 8.15 -5.02
CA ILE A 39 -17.47 8.90 -5.66
C ILE A 39 -17.24 10.24 -4.98
N ARG A 40 -18.31 10.97 -4.62
CA ARG A 40 -18.19 12.24 -3.91
C ARG A 40 -17.44 12.09 -2.60
N VAL A 41 -17.74 11.04 -1.83
CA VAL A 41 -17.02 10.75 -0.58
C VAL A 41 -15.56 10.37 -0.87
N ALA A 42 -15.29 9.54 -1.88
CA ALA A 42 -13.93 9.18 -2.31
C ALA A 42 -13.06 10.42 -2.53
N VAL A 43 -13.54 11.30 -3.41
CA VAL A 43 -12.83 12.52 -3.82
C VAL A 43 -12.68 13.49 -2.65
N HIS A 44 -13.70 13.57 -1.79
CA HIS A 44 -13.65 14.41 -0.60
C HIS A 44 -12.56 13.96 0.39
N GLU A 45 -12.47 12.66 0.65
CA GLU A 45 -11.47 12.12 1.58
C GLU A 45 -10.05 12.21 0.99
N VAL A 46 -9.86 11.99 -0.30
CA VAL A 46 -8.56 12.20 -0.97
C VAL A 46 -8.13 13.68 -0.87
N ARG A 47 -9.06 14.63 -1.05
CA ARG A 47 -8.77 16.06 -0.87
C ARG A 47 -8.42 16.40 0.57
N ARG A 48 -9.13 15.83 1.55
CA ARG A 48 -8.81 16.02 2.97
C ARG A 48 -7.45 15.45 3.33
N LEU A 49 -7.10 14.28 2.80
CA LEU A 49 -5.78 13.69 2.98
C LEU A 49 -4.70 14.64 2.40
N LYS A 50 -4.93 15.20 1.22
CA LYS A 50 -4.02 16.20 0.63
C LYS A 50 -3.87 17.47 1.47
N GLU A 51 -4.97 17.97 2.05
CA GLU A 51 -4.99 19.24 2.79
C GLU A 51 -4.43 19.10 4.21
N PHE A 52 -4.74 18.00 4.90
CA PHE A 52 -4.45 17.82 6.32
C PHE A 52 -3.36 16.77 6.60
N GLY A 53 -2.96 15.99 5.59
CA GLY A 53 -2.04 14.88 5.75
C GLY A 53 -2.62 13.78 6.64
N VAL A 54 -1.70 13.02 7.24
CA VAL A 54 -2.00 12.01 8.25
C VAL A 54 -1.52 12.47 9.62
N THR A 55 -2.11 11.92 10.67
CA THR A 55 -1.65 12.11 12.05
C THR A 55 -0.51 11.16 12.39
N GLN A 56 0.30 11.51 13.39
CA GLN A 56 1.34 10.61 13.91
C GLN A 56 0.76 9.25 14.34
N GLY A 57 -0.42 9.25 14.97
CA GLY A 57 -1.08 8.02 15.38
C GLY A 57 -1.59 7.17 14.22
N GLU A 58 -1.94 7.76 13.08
CA GLU A 58 -2.24 7.01 11.85
C GLU A 58 -0.97 6.43 11.24
N LEU A 59 0.09 7.23 11.10
CA LEU A 59 1.38 6.76 10.60
C LEU A 59 1.92 5.57 11.40
N THR A 60 1.95 5.67 12.72
CA THR A 60 2.40 4.57 13.59
C THR A 60 1.52 3.32 13.41
N ARG A 61 0.20 3.47 13.32
CA ARG A 61 -0.71 2.33 13.10
C ARG A 61 -0.48 1.66 11.75
N TYR A 62 -0.24 2.42 10.69
CA TYR A 62 0.05 1.86 9.37
C TYR A 62 1.41 1.17 9.33
N LEU A 63 2.43 1.76 9.97
CA LEU A 63 3.76 1.15 10.07
C LEU A 63 3.71 -0.16 10.86
N ASP A 64 3.00 -0.19 12.00
CA ASP A 64 2.82 -1.39 12.80
C ASP A 64 2.10 -2.51 12.03
N ALA A 65 1.07 -2.15 11.23
CA ALA A 65 0.35 -3.10 10.40
C ALA A 65 1.25 -3.69 9.30
N LEU A 66 2.03 -2.83 8.63
CA LEU A 66 2.98 -3.23 7.59
C LEU A 66 4.06 -4.17 8.15
N LEU A 67 4.61 -3.86 9.32
CA LEU A 67 5.63 -4.68 9.97
C LEU A 67 5.08 -6.06 10.37
N LYS A 68 3.85 -6.13 10.89
CA LYS A 68 3.19 -7.40 11.23
C LYS A 68 2.90 -8.26 10.00
N ASP A 69 2.46 -7.64 8.92
CA ASP A 69 2.22 -8.35 7.66
C ASP A 69 3.53 -8.93 7.10
N SER A 70 4.59 -8.13 7.10
CA SER A 70 5.93 -8.59 6.71
C SER A 70 6.47 -9.72 7.62
N GLU A 71 6.26 -9.64 8.93
CA GLU A 71 6.63 -10.72 9.87
C GLU A 71 5.87 -12.01 9.54
N HIS A 72 4.58 -11.91 9.23
CA HIS A 72 3.76 -13.04 8.84
C HIS A 72 4.26 -13.69 7.54
N LEU A 73 4.59 -12.90 6.52
CA LEU A 73 5.18 -13.39 5.27
C LEU A 73 6.53 -14.07 5.51
N ALA A 74 7.39 -13.50 6.36
CA ALA A 74 8.67 -14.10 6.73
C ALA A 74 8.53 -15.44 7.45
N ALA A 75 7.48 -15.60 8.28
CA ALA A 75 7.16 -16.87 8.94
C ALA A 75 6.63 -17.94 7.96
N MET A 76 6.07 -17.51 6.82
CA MET A 76 5.51 -18.39 5.79
C MET A 76 6.47 -18.68 4.63
N ILE A 77 7.76 -18.37 4.76
CA ILE A 77 8.76 -18.51 3.68
C ILE A 77 8.77 -19.91 3.02
N ASP A 78 8.59 -20.97 3.81
CA ASP A 78 8.61 -22.36 3.32
C ASP A 78 7.29 -22.78 2.62
N ASN A 79 6.27 -21.92 2.63
CA ASN A 79 4.95 -22.17 2.04
C ASN A 79 4.72 -21.41 0.73
N VAL A 80 5.73 -20.70 0.21
CA VAL A 80 5.60 -19.98 -1.05
C VAL A 80 5.68 -20.97 -2.21
N SER A 81 4.72 -20.88 -3.13
CA SER A 81 4.69 -21.68 -4.37
C SER A 81 6.01 -21.55 -5.14
N SER A 82 6.55 -22.67 -5.62
CA SER A 82 7.79 -22.66 -6.41
C SER A 82 7.63 -21.90 -7.73
N VAL A 83 6.43 -21.87 -8.30
CA VAL A 83 6.14 -21.12 -9.54
C VAL A 83 6.21 -19.62 -9.24
N ASP A 84 5.52 -19.16 -8.19
CA ASP A 84 5.46 -17.76 -7.81
C ASP A 84 6.85 -17.22 -7.42
N ASN A 85 7.66 -18.04 -6.73
CA ASN A 85 9.05 -17.72 -6.42
C ASN A 85 9.92 -17.58 -7.69
N LEU A 86 9.75 -18.47 -8.66
CA LEU A 86 10.50 -18.40 -9.92
C LEU A 86 10.10 -17.17 -10.73
N ASP A 87 8.80 -16.88 -10.81
CA ASP A 87 8.29 -15.69 -11.49
C ASP A 87 8.86 -14.40 -10.86
N PHE A 88 8.87 -14.32 -9.52
CA PHE A 88 9.46 -13.19 -8.79
C PHE A 88 10.96 -13.01 -9.05
N ILE A 89 11.73 -14.11 -9.06
CA ILE A 89 13.17 -14.08 -9.35
C ILE A 89 13.42 -13.63 -10.79
N MET A 90 12.65 -14.14 -11.75
CA MET A 90 12.79 -13.81 -13.16
C MET A 90 12.45 -12.35 -13.44
N GLU A 91 11.41 -11.81 -12.82
CA GLU A 91 11.08 -10.38 -12.94
C GLU A 91 12.17 -9.50 -12.32
N SER A 92 12.67 -9.88 -11.14
CA SER A 92 13.76 -9.15 -10.48
C SER A 92 15.05 -9.14 -11.31
N ASP A 93 15.44 -10.28 -11.88
CA ASP A 93 16.64 -10.39 -12.73
C ASP A 93 16.51 -9.55 -14.00
N ALA A 94 15.34 -9.57 -14.65
CA ALA A 94 15.07 -8.76 -15.85
C ALA A 94 15.24 -7.25 -15.61
N LEU A 95 15.03 -6.80 -14.38
CA LEU A 95 15.16 -5.40 -13.95
C LEU A 95 16.49 -5.11 -13.26
N SER A 96 17.39 -6.10 -13.15
CA SER A 96 18.64 -6.02 -12.37
C SER A 96 18.40 -5.64 -10.89
N HIS A 97 17.26 -6.02 -10.34
CA HIS A 97 16.93 -5.85 -8.94
C HIS A 97 17.62 -6.92 -8.08
N LYS A 98 17.96 -6.54 -6.85
CA LYS A 98 18.47 -7.50 -5.87
C LYS A 98 17.31 -8.33 -5.33
N VAL A 99 17.32 -9.63 -5.61
CA VAL A 99 16.38 -10.58 -5.02
C VAL A 99 16.63 -10.69 -3.51
N MET A 100 15.56 -10.57 -2.74
CA MET A 100 15.53 -10.83 -1.30
C MET A 100 14.45 -11.86 -1.02
N ASP A 101 14.76 -12.85 -0.20
CA ASP A 101 13.71 -13.72 0.36
C ASP A 101 12.85 -12.96 1.39
N GLN A 102 11.75 -13.57 1.84
CA GLN A 102 10.81 -12.90 2.76
C GLN A 102 11.44 -12.53 4.11
N ARG A 103 12.45 -13.27 4.59
CA ARG A 103 13.17 -12.94 5.83
C ARG A 103 14.11 -11.77 5.62
N GLN A 104 14.88 -11.79 4.54
CA GLN A 104 15.77 -10.68 4.15
C GLN A 104 14.98 -9.39 3.89
N GLY A 105 13.80 -9.50 3.26
CA GLY A 105 12.87 -8.40 3.06
C GLY A 105 12.37 -7.82 4.38
N HIS A 106 11.96 -8.68 5.32
CA HIS A 106 11.53 -8.24 6.66
C HIS A 106 12.64 -7.55 7.46
N GLU A 107 13.85 -8.11 7.47
CA GLU A 107 15.01 -7.49 8.13
C GLU A 107 15.35 -6.12 7.52
N SER A 108 15.29 -6.03 6.19
CA SER A 108 15.50 -4.76 5.48
C SER A 108 14.41 -3.74 5.82
N LEU A 109 13.15 -4.17 5.89
CA LEU A 109 12.02 -3.34 6.27
C LEU A 109 12.17 -2.80 7.69
N LEU A 110 12.57 -3.61 8.66
CA LEU A 110 12.86 -3.15 10.02
C LEU A 110 13.96 -2.07 10.05
N GLY A 111 14.98 -2.22 9.20
CA GLY A 111 16.07 -1.25 9.07
C GLY A 111 15.64 0.12 8.54
N VAL A 112 14.66 0.16 7.62
CA VAL A 112 14.18 1.40 6.99
C VAL A 112 12.90 1.97 7.64
N ALA A 113 12.11 1.14 8.33
CA ALA A 113 10.86 1.56 8.95
C ALA A 113 11.05 2.75 9.92
N GLY A 114 12.18 2.77 10.65
CA GLY A 114 12.52 3.85 11.56
C GLY A 114 12.95 5.15 10.90
N THR A 115 13.22 5.16 9.59
CA THR A 115 13.60 6.38 8.85
C THR A 115 12.39 7.12 8.30
N VAL A 116 11.20 6.50 8.28
CA VAL A 116 9.98 7.12 7.74
C VAL A 116 9.47 8.19 8.72
N THR A 117 9.57 9.45 8.31
CA THR A 117 9.10 10.58 9.12
C THR A 117 7.72 11.08 8.69
N LEU A 118 7.01 11.73 9.63
CA LEU A 118 5.72 12.35 9.33
C LEU A 118 5.85 13.46 8.27
N ASP A 119 6.93 14.23 8.34
CA ASP A 119 7.18 15.34 7.41
C ASP A 119 7.38 14.85 5.98
N GLU A 120 8.17 13.78 5.78
CA GLU A 120 8.35 13.16 4.46
C GLU A 120 7.04 12.60 3.90
N MET A 121 6.21 11.99 4.76
CA MET A 121 4.88 11.51 4.38
C MET A 121 3.96 12.66 3.96
N GLN A 122 3.97 13.77 4.71
CA GLN A 122 3.18 14.96 4.35
C GLN A 122 3.65 15.57 3.03
N VAL A 123 4.96 15.64 2.78
CA VAL A 123 5.52 16.11 1.49
C VAL A 123 5.09 15.21 0.34
N SER A 124 5.17 13.89 0.52
CA SER A 124 4.76 12.90 -0.49
C SER A 124 3.27 13.04 -0.84
N ILE A 125 2.40 13.14 0.16
CA ILE A 125 0.96 13.36 -0.01
C ILE A 125 0.67 14.71 -0.70
N GLY A 126 1.41 15.76 -0.35
CA GLY A 126 1.28 17.09 -0.97
C GLY A 126 1.60 17.09 -2.47
N GLY A 127 2.46 16.17 -2.93
CA GLY A 127 2.83 15.98 -4.33
C GLY A 127 1.78 15.31 -5.21
N MET A 128 0.67 14.80 -4.64
CA MET A 128 -0.45 14.23 -5.40
C MET A 128 -1.19 15.34 -6.17
N THR A 129 -0.78 15.62 -7.41
CA THR A 129 -1.45 16.58 -8.33
C THR A 129 -2.30 15.87 -9.37
#